data_AF-A0A9P3MVI9-F1
#
_entry.id   AF-A0A9P3MVI9-F1
#
_cell.length_a   1.000
_cell.length_b   1.000
_cell.length_c   1.000
_cell.angle_alpha   90.00
_cell.angle_beta   90.00
_cell.angle_gamma   90.00
#
_symmetry.space_group_name_H-M   'P 1'
#
loop_
_entity.id
_entity.type
_entity.pdbx_description
1 polymer ?
#
loop_
_entity_poly.entity_id
_entity_poly.type
_entity_poly.pdbx_seq_one_letter_code
_entity_poly.pdbx_strand_id
1 'polypeptide(L)'
;MLTVAPFVTSLVTSALIFLVLLNLFAILVRRPANFAIYFPKRILRGHGPPPLSEISALEWLRRVLRCTEQDVVASAGLDAAVYLRIQHMCLLIVLWHAAYCLPVLIPLCATGGFYSSFNAQRPPGEQIQYSALDAIAMGNVPPNDSRLWAFFVGAYWSALGTLVILHRTYRHVSWLRAKQREEDPEAPEPNDVLWDSISISSVSCAVRSAAVYVLVFLTICFYMIPISFVSSLTTLQNLEKSLPFLKPIIEQCVLLLLLTMMMMMMMMMMMMMMMMMMMMTMTMTMTMTMTMTMTMTMTMTMTMTMTMTMTMTMTMTMTMTMTMTMTMTMTMTMTMTMTMTMTMTMTMTMTMMMMMMMMMMMILRLLLLLLLLLHRQIGACAPHVHRGLPLAACAPPNYARAPVLRTFIEAFLPQLALILFLALLPNLLLLLSLFEGLSSRSHAIRAASGKYFYFTVLNVFIGTTLTSGLFQAIKQIVDHPTAVVDLLGSSLPQAATFFISYISLKFLVGAGLELTRLVPLVLFHANRWLLCRTQPDLRDAWKPGEPDYVSLLPGDLLVATLALCYAVISPLILPFAAAYFLTQWLIMKNQLMQV
;
A
#
# COMPACT_ATOMS: atom_id res chain seq x y z
N MET A 1 14.04 36.98 2.46
CA MET A 1 15.06 35.95 2.15
C MET A 1 15.08 34.76 3.13
N LEU A 2 14.55 34.85 4.37
CA LEU A 2 14.56 33.71 5.31
C LEU A 2 13.54 32.59 5.04
N THR A 3 12.47 32.80 4.27
CA THR A 3 11.37 31.82 4.10
C THR A 3 11.53 30.85 2.92
N VAL A 4 12.44 31.13 1.97
CA VAL A 4 12.82 30.19 0.89
C VAL A 4 13.86 29.17 1.37
N ALA A 5 14.50 29.45 2.52
CA ALA A 5 15.57 28.63 3.06
C ALA A 5 15.17 27.16 3.30
N PRO A 6 14.01 26.82 3.90
CA PRO A 6 13.65 25.41 4.17
C PRO A 6 13.44 24.59 2.88
N PHE A 7 12.84 25.20 1.86
CA PHE A 7 12.64 24.55 0.57
C PHE A 7 13.99 24.31 -0.13
N VAL A 8 14.84 25.33 -0.20
CA VAL A 8 16.15 25.22 -0.85
C VAL A 8 17.06 24.27 -0.10
N THR A 9 17.05 24.27 1.24
CA THR A 9 17.83 23.30 2.02
C THR A 9 17.34 21.88 1.77
N SER A 10 16.02 21.65 1.71
CA SER A 10 15.46 20.34 1.36
C SER A 10 15.85 19.89 -0.05
N LEU A 11 15.81 20.80 -1.03
CA LEU A 11 16.19 20.51 -2.41
C LEU A 11 17.70 20.22 -2.54
N VAL A 12 18.55 21.03 -1.90
CA VAL A 12 20.00 20.84 -1.93
C VAL A 12 20.40 19.55 -1.23
N THR A 13 19.82 19.26 -0.05
CA THR A 13 20.13 18.02 0.68
C THR A 13 19.68 16.78 -0.09
N SER A 14 18.48 16.79 -0.69
CA SER A 14 18.01 15.69 -1.54
C SER A 14 18.87 15.52 -2.82
N ALA A 15 19.33 16.61 -3.44
CA ALA A 15 20.24 16.56 -4.58
C ALA A 15 21.61 15.98 -4.21
N LEU A 16 22.16 16.35 -3.06
CA LEU A 16 23.41 15.78 -2.55
C LEU A 16 23.26 14.29 -2.27
N ILE A 17 22.17 13.87 -1.63
CA ILE A 17 21.87 12.44 -1.39
C ILE A 17 21.75 11.69 -2.71
N PHE A 18 21.09 12.26 -3.72
CA PHE A 18 20.99 11.65 -5.05
C PHE A 18 22.36 11.45 -5.69
N LEU A 19 23.26 12.45 -5.62
CA LEU A 19 24.63 12.30 -6.13
C LEU A 19 25.40 11.20 -5.39
N VAL A 20 25.24 11.08 -4.07
CA VAL A 20 25.84 10.00 -3.29
C VAL A 20 25.30 8.64 -3.73
N LEU A 21 23.98 8.51 -3.91
CA LEU A 21 23.35 7.27 -4.38
C LEU A 21 23.76 6.90 -5.81
N LEU A 22 23.93 7.87 -6.70
CA LEU A 22 24.38 7.64 -8.07
C LEU A 22 25.84 7.17 -8.11
N ASN A 23 26.71 7.76 -7.29
CA ASN A 23 28.09 7.28 -7.11
C ASN A 23 28.12 5.87 -6.50
N LEU A 24 27.29 5.61 -5.49
CA LEU A 24 27.15 4.29 -4.89
C LEU A 24 26.70 3.25 -5.92
N PHE A 25 25.70 3.57 -6.75
CA PHE A 25 25.27 2.72 -7.87
C PHE A 25 26.42 2.43 -8.83
N ALA A 26 27.16 3.46 -9.26
CA ALA A 26 28.29 3.30 -10.18
C ALA A 26 29.38 2.37 -9.63
N ILE A 27 29.61 2.40 -8.31
CA ILE A 27 30.53 1.48 -7.61
C ILE A 27 29.94 0.08 -7.52
N LEU A 28 28.67 -0.05 -7.13
CA LEU A 28 28.02 -1.34 -6.87
C LEU A 28 27.81 -2.19 -8.13
N VAL A 29 27.46 -1.55 -9.26
CA VAL A 29 27.25 -2.25 -10.54
C VAL A 29 28.54 -2.85 -11.09
N ARG A 30 29.70 -2.24 -10.79
CA ARG A 30 31.01 -2.74 -11.24
C ARG A 30 31.52 -3.92 -10.42
N ARG A 31 30.94 -4.20 -9.25
CA ARG A 31 31.38 -5.32 -8.40
C ARG A 31 30.86 -6.65 -8.96
N PRO A 32 31.74 -7.63 -9.25
CA PRO A 32 31.32 -8.89 -9.87
C PRO A 32 30.38 -9.71 -8.99
N ALA A 33 30.49 -9.56 -7.66
CA ALA A 33 29.59 -10.20 -6.70
C ALA A 33 28.11 -9.79 -6.86
N ASN A 34 27.84 -8.64 -7.48
CA ASN A 34 26.50 -8.08 -7.63
C ASN A 34 25.91 -8.25 -9.04
N PHE A 35 26.64 -8.86 -9.99
CA PHE A 35 26.15 -9.02 -11.36
C PHE A 35 24.84 -9.79 -11.46
N ALA A 36 24.64 -10.75 -10.55
CA ALA A 36 23.39 -11.50 -10.42
C ALA A 36 22.18 -10.61 -10.10
N ILE A 37 22.36 -9.47 -9.42
CA ILE A 37 21.27 -8.56 -9.03
C ILE A 37 20.98 -7.53 -10.12
N TYR A 38 22.03 -7.02 -10.77
CA TYR A 38 21.90 -5.93 -11.76
C TYR A 38 21.68 -6.42 -13.19
N PHE A 39 22.09 -7.64 -13.52
CA PHE A 39 21.99 -8.21 -14.86
C PHE A 39 21.36 -9.62 -14.89
N PRO A 40 20.30 -9.92 -14.11
CA PRO A 40 19.81 -11.29 -14.02
C PRO A 40 19.24 -11.80 -15.33
N LYS A 41 18.49 -10.99 -16.09
CA LYS A 41 17.90 -11.42 -17.38
C LYS A 41 18.95 -11.84 -18.39
N ARG A 42 20.09 -11.16 -18.41
CA ARG A 42 21.21 -11.50 -19.31
C ARG A 42 21.75 -12.89 -18.97
N ILE A 43 21.98 -13.16 -17.69
CA ILE A 43 22.49 -14.44 -17.19
C ILE A 43 21.47 -15.56 -17.44
N LEU A 44 20.17 -15.30 -17.22
CA LEU A 44 19.09 -16.27 -17.48
C LEU A 44 18.96 -16.62 -18.97
N ARG A 45 19.27 -15.70 -19.87
CA ARG A 45 19.33 -15.95 -21.32
C ARG A 45 20.60 -16.71 -21.76
N GLY A 46 21.47 -17.09 -20.82
CA GLY A 46 22.73 -17.78 -21.09
C GLY A 46 23.86 -16.84 -21.54
N HIS A 47 23.62 -15.53 -21.61
CA HIS A 47 24.68 -14.56 -21.84
C HIS A 47 25.35 -14.24 -20.50
N GLY A 48 26.67 -14.45 -20.40
CA GLY A 48 27.43 -14.04 -19.21
C GLY A 48 27.28 -12.54 -18.88
N PRO A 49 27.80 -12.10 -17.72
CA PRO A 49 27.76 -10.69 -17.33
C PRO A 49 28.46 -9.80 -18.37
N PRO A 50 28.04 -8.53 -18.52
CA PRO A 50 28.71 -7.61 -19.43
C PRO A 50 30.18 -7.41 -19.04
N PRO A 51 31.09 -7.21 -20.01
CA PRO A 51 32.47 -6.89 -19.71
C PRO A 51 32.57 -5.56 -18.95
N LEU A 52 33.52 -5.47 -18.01
CA LEU A 52 33.69 -4.31 -17.12
C LEU A 52 33.93 -3.00 -17.88
N SER A 53 34.54 -3.06 -19.07
CA SER A 53 34.78 -1.90 -19.95
C SER A 53 33.48 -1.25 -20.46
N GLU A 54 32.40 -2.01 -20.58
CA GLU A 54 31.08 -1.52 -20.99
C GLU A 54 30.25 -0.96 -19.82
N ILE A 55 30.74 -1.09 -18.57
CA ILE A 55 30.04 -0.68 -17.36
C ILE A 55 30.53 0.71 -16.92
N SER A 56 29.95 1.74 -17.55
CA SER A 56 30.12 3.14 -17.13
C SER A 56 28.90 3.67 -16.39
N ALA A 57 29.08 4.73 -15.58
CA ALA A 57 28.01 5.32 -14.78
C ALA A 57 26.86 5.92 -15.61
N LEU A 58 27.09 6.22 -16.90
CA LEU A 58 26.10 6.81 -17.81
C LEU A 58 25.82 5.93 -19.05
N GLU A 59 26.50 4.81 -19.23
CA GLU A 59 26.26 3.91 -20.38
C GLU A 59 24.86 3.31 -20.34
N TRP A 60 24.33 3.05 -19.13
CA TRP A 60 22.96 2.58 -18.96
C TRP A 60 21.95 3.57 -19.56
N LEU A 61 22.18 4.88 -19.41
CA LEU A 61 21.32 5.92 -19.96
C LEU A 61 21.36 5.92 -21.49
N ARG A 62 22.56 5.81 -22.08
CA ARG A 62 22.73 5.72 -23.54
C ARG A 62 22.03 4.49 -24.12
N ARG A 63 22.11 3.36 -23.43
CA ARG A 63 21.45 2.10 -23.82
C ARG A 63 19.92 2.24 -23.78
N VAL A 64 19.39 2.82 -22.71
CA VAL A 64 17.93 3.03 -22.53
C VAL A 64 17.36 3.94 -23.62
N LEU A 65 18.09 4.99 -24.01
CA LEU A 65 17.66 5.91 -25.07
C LEU A 65 17.63 5.26 -26.46
N ARG A 66 18.44 4.23 -26.70
CA ARG A 66 18.46 3.47 -27.98
C ARG A 66 17.41 2.37 -28.06
N CYS A 67 16.94 1.87 -26.92
CA CYS A 67 15.99 0.77 -26.84
C CYS A 67 14.61 1.19 -27.40
N THR A 68 14.04 0.38 -28.28
CA THR A 68 12.71 0.60 -28.85
C THR A 68 11.62 -0.06 -28.00
N GLU A 69 10.35 0.29 -28.23
CA GLU A 69 9.24 -0.38 -27.53
C GLU A 69 9.17 -1.87 -27.83
N GLN A 70 9.48 -2.28 -29.06
CA GLN A 70 9.47 -3.69 -29.46
C GLN A 70 10.50 -4.50 -28.65
N ASP A 71 11.67 -3.92 -28.39
CA ASP A 71 12.71 -4.53 -27.56
C ASP A 71 12.24 -4.72 -26.11
N VAL A 72 11.44 -3.77 -25.58
CA VAL A 72 10.84 -3.88 -24.25
C VAL A 72 9.79 -4.99 -24.21
N VAL A 73 8.89 -5.04 -25.19
CA VAL A 73 7.86 -6.09 -25.28
C VAL A 73 8.51 -7.47 -25.38
N ALA A 74 9.53 -7.62 -26.23
CA ALA A 74 10.26 -8.88 -26.39
C ALA A 74 11.06 -9.30 -25.14
N SER A 75 11.40 -8.35 -24.26
CA SER A 75 12.24 -8.64 -23.09
C SER A 75 11.51 -8.78 -21.76
N ALA A 76 10.43 -8.03 -21.57
CA ALA A 76 9.69 -7.93 -20.31
C ALA A 76 8.19 -8.19 -20.46
N GLY A 77 7.68 -8.38 -21.68
CA GLY A 77 6.26 -8.60 -21.96
C GLY A 77 5.46 -7.33 -22.21
N LEU A 78 4.21 -7.50 -22.64
CA LEU A 78 3.31 -6.41 -23.00
C LEU A 78 2.92 -5.55 -21.79
N ASP A 79 2.63 -6.14 -20.63
CA ASP A 79 2.17 -5.40 -19.45
C ASP A 79 3.22 -4.40 -18.94
N ALA A 80 4.50 -4.80 -18.98
CA ALA A 80 5.62 -3.93 -18.64
C ALA A 80 5.77 -2.76 -19.64
N ALA A 81 5.55 -3.02 -20.93
CA ALA A 81 5.54 -1.97 -21.95
C ALA A 81 4.38 -0.99 -21.75
N VAL A 82 3.18 -1.50 -21.42
CA VAL A 82 2.00 -0.66 -21.09
C VAL A 82 2.29 0.21 -19.88
N TYR A 83 2.95 -0.33 -18.84
CA TYR A 83 3.37 0.46 -17.70
C TYR A 83 4.30 1.63 -18.08
N LEU A 84 5.34 1.38 -18.88
CA LEU A 84 6.21 2.44 -19.40
C LEU A 84 5.45 3.47 -20.24
N ARG A 85 4.43 3.03 -20.99
CA ARG A 85 3.56 3.93 -21.76
C ARG A 85 2.73 4.82 -20.85
N ILE A 86 2.25 4.33 -19.71
CA ILE A 86 1.57 5.14 -18.69
C ILE A 86 2.50 6.23 -18.16
N GLN A 87 3.76 5.90 -17.84
CA GLN A 87 4.76 6.89 -17.40
C GLN A 87 5.01 7.96 -18.45
N HIS A 88 5.20 7.54 -19.71
CA HIS A 88 5.39 8.46 -20.83
C HIS A 88 4.15 9.34 -21.08
N MET A 89 2.94 8.79 -20.93
CA MET A 89 1.69 9.55 -21.01
C MET A 89 1.63 10.61 -19.91
N CYS A 90 1.93 10.26 -18.66
CA CYS A 90 1.98 11.23 -17.55
C CYS A 90 2.99 12.36 -17.83
N LEU A 91 4.18 12.04 -18.36
CA LEU A 91 5.16 13.04 -18.77
C LEU A 91 4.60 13.99 -19.83
N LEU A 92 3.97 13.45 -20.90
CA LEU A 92 3.36 14.27 -21.95
C LEU A 92 2.25 15.18 -21.43
N ILE A 93 1.41 14.66 -20.52
CA ILE A 93 0.36 15.44 -19.85
C ILE A 93 1.01 16.60 -19.09
N VAL A 94 2.00 16.36 -18.23
CA VAL A 94 2.65 17.42 -17.45
C VAL A 94 3.33 18.45 -18.35
N LEU A 95 4.01 18.02 -19.42
CA LEU A 95 4.63 18.93 -20.39
C LEU A 95 3.59 19.81 -21.10
N TRP A 96 2.43 19.27 -21.44
CA TRP A 96 1.32 20.04 -22.02
C TRP A 96 0.80 21.10 -21.05
N HIS A 97 0.65 20.76 -19.76
CA HIS A 97 0.22 21.72 -18.74
C HIS A 97 1.28 22.81 -18.57
N ALA A 98 2.56 22.42 -18.53
CA ALA A 98 3.68 23.34 -18.38
C ALA A 98 3.77 24.37 -19.50
N ALA A 99 3.37 24.00 -20.73
CA ALA A 99 3.40 24.88 -21.90
C ALA A 99 2.52 26.13 -21.76
N TYR A 100 1.44 26.07 -20.98
CA TYR A 100 0.58 27.23 -20.69
C TYR A 100 0.80 27.78 -19.28
N CYS A 101 0.79 26.91 -18.27
CA CYS A 101 0.77 27.34 -16.87
C CYS A 101 2.06 28.06 -16.45
N LEU A 102 3.23 27.66 -16.96
CA LEU A 102 4.49 28.33 -16.62
C LEU A 102 4.58 29.74 -17.24
N PRO A 103 4.48 29.93 -18.58
CA PRO A 103 4.66 31.24 -19.18
C PRO A 103 3.52 32.23 -18.88
N VAL A 104 2.28 31.76 -18.69
CA VAL A 104 1.12 32.64 -18.50
C VAL A 104 0.83 32.88 -17.02
N LEU A 105 0.73 31.83 -16.21
CA LEU A 105 0.24 31.98 -14.83
C LEU A 105 1.33 32.48 -13.87
N ILE A 106 2.60 32.11 -14.05
CA ILE A 106 3.68 32.57 -13.14
C ILE A 106 3.83 34.11 -13.15
N PRO A 107 3.98 34.78 -14.30
CA PRO A 107 4.10 36.25 -14.32
C PRO A 107 2.84 36.94 -13.79
N LEU A 108 1.68 36.35 -14.05
CA LEU A 108 0.39 36.88 -13.61
C LEU A 108 0.20 36.77 -12.09
N CYS A 109 0.59 35.66 -11.47
CA CYS A 109 0.62 35.50 -10.01
C CYS A 109 1.63 36.46 -9.37
N ALA A 110 2.83 36.56 -9.95
CA ALA A 110 3.90 37.40 -9.41
C ALA A 110 3.52 38.88 -9.33
N THR A 111 2.63 39.35 -10.21
CA THR A 111 2.14 40.73 -10.25
C THR A 111 0.91 40.97 -9.37
N GLY A 112 0.35 39.94 -8.72
CA GLY A 112 -0.95 39.99 -8.01
C GLY A 112 -0.97 40.85 -6.75
N GLY A 113 0.12 40.84 -5.97
CA GLY A 113 0.34 41.77 -4.85
C GLY A 113 -0.61 41.62 -3.64
N PHE A 114 -1.47 40.60 -3.60
CA PHE A 114 -2.46 40.42 -2.54
C PHE A 114 -1.81 40.33 -1.15
N TYR A 115 -0.75 39.53 -1.00
CA TYR A 115 -0.09 39.35 0.29
C TYR A 115 0.58 40.63 0.80
N SER A 116 1.16 41.43 -0.09
CA SER A 116 1.74 42.74 0.28
C SER A 116 0.66 43.72 0.75
N SER A 117 -0.48 43.80 0.06
CA SER A 117 -1.59 44.65 0.48
C SER A 117 -2.20 44.19 1.81
N PHE A 118 -2.31 42.88 2.02
CA PHE A 118 -2.87 42.30 3.23
C PHE A 118 -1.95 42.54 4.46
N ASN A 119 -0.63 42.43 4.29
CA ASN A 119 0.32 42.78 5.35
C ASN A 119 0.41 44.28 5.61
N ALA A 120 0.21 45.13 4.60
CA ALA A 120 0.20 46.58 4.77
C ALA A 120 -0.95 47.07 5.67
N GLN A 121 -2.03 46.30 5.77
CA GLN A 121 -3.17 46.59 6.64
C GLN A 121 -2.96 46.14 8.09
N ARG A 122 -1.95 45.31 8.38
CA ARG A 122 -1.67 44.81 9.73
C ARG A 122 -0.66 45.68 10.48
N PRO A 123 -0.78 45.77 11.82
CA PRO A 123 0.23 46.44 12.64
C PRO A 123 1.60 45.77 12.47
N PRO A 124 2.71 46.52 12.59
CA PRO A 124 4.06 46.05 12.27
C PRO A 124 4.55 44.86 13.12
N GLY A 125 3.87 44.51 14.22
CA GLY A 125 4.17 43.33 15.05
C GLY A 125 3.39 42.05 14.69
N GLU A 126 2.41 42.10 13.77
CA GLU A 126 1.50 40.98 13.46
C GLU A 126 1.51 40.61 11.96
N GLN A 127 2.52 41.04 11.21
CA GLN A 127 2.63 40.73 9.79
C GLN A 127 2.92 39.24 9.56
N ILE A 128 2.17 38.61 8.65
CA ILE A 128 2.38 37.20 8.29
C ILE A 128 3.48 37.14 7.25
N GLN A 129 4.55 36.42 7.54
CA GLN A 129 5.66 36.29 6.60
C GLN A 129 5.37 35.19 5.57
N TYR A 130 4.97 35.58 4.37
CA TYR A 130 4.76 34.66 3.24
C TYR A 130 6.08 34.24 2.58
N SER A 131 6.13 33.04 2.00
CA SER A 131 7.26 32.60 1.19
C SER A 131 7.24 33.30 -0.17
N ALA A 132 8.42 33.45 -0.78
CA ALA A 132 8.50 33.91 -2.17
C ALA A 132 7.83 32.92 -3.15
N LEU A 133 7.73 31.65 -2.77
CA LEU A 133 7.00 30.62 -3.52
C LEU A 133 5.48 30.83 -3.46
N ASP A 134 4.97 31.35 -2.35
CA ASP A 134 3.54 31.63 -2.21
C ASP A 134 3.13 32.81 -3.12
N ALA A 135 4.04 33.77 -3.32
CA ALA A 135 3.82 34.93 -4.19
C ALA A 135 3.61 34.59 -5.68
N ILE A 136 4.05 33.42 -6.13
CA ILE A 136 3.87 32.94 -7.51
C ILE A 136 2.74 31.91 -7.64
N ALA A 137 1.97 31.68 -6.57
CA ALA A 137 0.78 30.84 -6.57
C ALA A 137 -0.49 31.69 -6.71
N MET A 138 -1.61 31.02 -7.03
CA MET A 138 -2.93 31.64 -7.18
C MET A 138 -3.36 32.46 -5.95
N GLY A 139 -2.89 32.08 -4.76
CA GLY A 139 -3.20 32.78 -3.50
C GLY A 139 -2.72 34.24 -3.44
N ASN A 140 -1.81 34.66 -4.32
CA ASN A 140 -1.36 36.06 -4.41
C ASN A 140 -2.25 36.94 -5.32
N VAL A 141 -3.28 36.38 -5.94
CA VAL A 141 -4.23 37.11 -6.80
C VAL A 141 -5.43 37.55 -5.96
N PRO A 142 -5.79 38.85 -5.97
CA PRO A 142 -6.90 39.34 -5.17
C PRO A 142 -8.26 38.80 -5.66
N PRO A 143 -9.25 38.67 -4.75
CA PRO A 143 -10.60 38.27 -5.13
C PRO A 143 -11.22 39.29 -6.09
N ASN A 144 -12.05 38.80 -7.02
CA ASN A 144 -12.75 39.62 -8.03
C ASN A 144 -11.84 40.35 -9.05
N ASP A 145 -10.61 39.88 -9.25
CA ASP A 145 -9.73 40.39 -10.31
C ASP A 145 -9.96 39.68 -11.65
N SER A 146 -9.92 40.45 -12.73
CA SER A 146 -9.91 40.00 -14.13
C SER A 146 -8.85 38.92 -14.41
N ARG A 147 -7.75 38.92 -13.67
CA ARG A 147 -6.65 37.94 -13.78
C ARG A 147 -7.10 36.49 -13.54
N LEU A 148 -8.19 36.28 -12.79
CA LEU A 148 -8.75 34.95 -12.54
C LEU A 148 -9.21 34.25 -13.83
N TRP A 149 -9.55 35.00 -14.89
CA TRP A 149 -9.89 34.43 -16.20
C TRP A 149 -8.75 33.61 -16.81
N ALA A 150 -7.49 33.99 -16.56
CA ALA A 150 -6.35 33.24 -17.07
C ALA A 150 -6.25 31.83 -16.44
N PHE A 151 -6.64 31.68 -15.17
CA PHE A 151 -6.71 30.38 -14.49
C PHE A 151 -7.87 29.54 -15.02
N PHE A 152 -9.02 30.18 -15.28
CA PHE A 152 -10.16 29.51 -15.91
C PHE A 152 -9.78 28.94 -17.28
N VAL A 153 -9.17 29.75 -18.15
CA VAL A 153 -8.65 29.28 -19.45
C VAL A 153 -7.60 28.19 -19.27
N GLY A 154 -6.72 28.32 -18.28
CA GLY A 154 -5.71 27.31 -17.94
C GLY A 154 -6.30 25.96 -17.52
N ALA A 155 -7.43 25.97 -16.81
CA ALA A 155 -8.15 24.74 -16.44
C ALA A 155 -8.71 24.02 -17.67
N TYR A 156 -9.32 24.74 -18.62
CA TYR A 156 -9.80 24.14 -19.88
C TYR A 156 -8.65 23.64 -20.75
N TRP A 157 -7.54 24.39 -20.83
CA TRP A 157 -6.33 23.95 -21.53
C TRP A 157 -5.77 22.64 -20.96
N SER A 158 -5.70 22.56 -19.63
CA SER A 158 -5.24 21.39 -18.87
C SER A 158 -6.16 20.18 -19.10
N ALA A 159 -7.47 20.38 -19.00
CA ALA A 159 -8.47 19.33 -19.23
C ALA A 159 -8.43 18.80 -20.67
N LEU A 160 -8.42 19.69 -21.67
CA LEU A 160 -8.36 19.32 -23.09
C LEU A 160 -7.09 18.51 -23.40
N GLY A 161 -5.93 18.99 -22.94
CA GLY A 161 -4.67 18.29 -23.13
C GLY A 161 -4.66 16.89 -22.53
N THR A 162 -5.14 16.77 -21.28
CA THR A 162 -5.25 15.49 -20.58
C THR A 162 -6.12 14.51 -21.37
N LEU A 163 -7.31 14.94 -21.79
CA LEU A 163 -8.25 14.08 -22.51
C LEU A 163 -7.71 13.64 -23.87
N VAL A 164 -7.08 14.55 -24.64
CA VAL A 164 -6.50 14.23 -25.95
C VAL A 164 -5.34 13.24 -25.83
N ILE A 165 -4.42 13.47 -24.89
CA ILE A 165 -3.24 12.61 -24.69
C ILE A 165 -3.68 11.24 -24.14
N LEU A 166 -4.62 11.22 -23.21
CA LEU A 166 -5.18 9.99 -22.66
C LEU A 166 -5.88 9.16 -23.76
N HIS A 167 -6.72 9.80 -24.59
CA HIS A 167 -7.41 9.12 -25.69
C HIS A 167 -6.42 8.55 -26.73
N ARG A 168 -5.37 9.30 -27.07
CA ARG A 168 -4.31 8.82 -27.98
C ARG A 168 -3.59 7.60 -27.40
N THR A 169 -3.20 7.67 -26.13
CA THR A 169 -2.50 6.57 -25.44
C THR A 169 -3.41 5.35 -25.32
N TYR A 170 -4.69 5.54 -24.99
CA TYR A 170 -5.67 4.48 -24.92
C TYR A 170 -5.85 3.75 -26.26
N ARG A 171 -5.97 4.50 -27.37
CA ARG A 171 -6.04 3.89 -28.72
C ARG A 171 -4.77 3.11 -29.07
N HIS A 172 -3.60 3.61 -28.67
CA HIS A 172 -2.34 2.92 -28.91
C HIS A 172 -2.22 1.62 -28.10
N VAL A 173 -2.53 1.66 -26.80
CA VAL A 173 -2.48 0.48 -25.92
C VAL A 173 -3.52 -0.58 -26.31
N SER A 174 -4.73 -0.15 -26.68
CA SER A 174 -5.75 -1.09 -27.18
C SER A 174 -5.33 -1.76 -28.50
N TRP A 175 -4.66 -1.03 -29.40
CA TRP A 175 -4.09 -1.60 -30.61
C TRP A 175 -2.97 -2.63 -30.31
N LEU A 176 -2.04 -2.31 -29.40
CA LEU A 176 -0.99 -3.26 -28.98
C LEU A 176 -1.59 -4.54 -28.39
N ARG A 177 -2.63 -4.40 -27.56
CA ARG A 177 -3.33 -5.55 -26.96
C ARG A 177 -4.13 -6.35 -27.97
N ALA A 178 -4.75 -5.70 -28.95
CA ALA A 178 -5.46 -6.39 -30.04
C ALA A 178 -4.49 -7.26 -30.85
N LYS A 179 -3.30 -6.74 -31.16
CA LYS A 179 -2.25 -7.48 -31.87
C LYS A 179 -1.79 -8.73 -31.11
N GLN A 180 -1.61 -8.65 -29.78
CA GLN A 180 -1.24 -9.81 -28.96
C GLN A 180 -2.35 -10.87 -28.88
N ARG A 181 -3.63 -10.46 -28.86
CA ARG A 181 -4.77 -11.38 -28.75
C ARG A 181 -4.96 -12.26 -29.98
N GLU A 182 -4.42 -11.86 -31.14
CA GLU A 182 -4.41 -12.72 -32.33
C GLU A 182 -3.45 -13.93 -32.15
N GLU A 183 -2.52 -13.86 -31.19
CA GLU A 183 -1.48 -14.88 -30.97
C GLU A 183 -1.81 -15.86 -29.81
N ASP A 184 -2.61 -15.48 -28.80
CA ASP A 184 -2.83 -16.25 -27.55
C ASP A 184 -4.32 -16.53 -27.20
N PRO A 185 -4.68 -17.71 -26.62
CA PRO A 185 -6.05 -18.06 -26.21
C PRO A 185 -6.53 -17.35 -24.93
N GLU A 186 -7.85 -17.34 -24.69
CA GLU A 186 -8.54 -16.51 -23.69
C GLU A 186 -8.29 -16.84 -22.20
N ALA A 187 -7.68 -17.99 -21.89
CA ALA A 187 -7.48 -18.41 -20.51
C ALA A 187 -6.21 -17.77 -19.91
N PRO A 188 -6.26 -17.29 -18.65
CA PRO A 188 -5.06 -16.81 -17.96
C PRO A 188 -4.02 -17.94 -17.86
N GLU A 189 -2.74 -17.56 -17.85
CA GLU A 189 -1.64 -18.51 -17.71
C GLU A 189 -1.82 -19.36 -16.44
N PRO A 190 -1.45 -20.66 -16.44
CA PRO A 190 -1.61 -21.54 -15.27
C PRO A 190 -0.97 -21.01 -13.98
N ASN A 191 0.07 -20.17 -14.10
CA ASN A 191 0.77 -19.54 -12.98
C ASN A 191 0.04 -18.31 -12.43
N ASP A 192 -0.87 -17.69 -13.20
CA ASP A 192 -1.68 -16.54 -12.77
C ASP A 192 -2.97 -16.98 -12.06
N VAL A 193 -3.40 -18.23 -12.26
CA VAL A 193 -4.63 -18.77 -11.67
C VAL A 193 -4.44 -19.05 -10.17
N LEU A 194 -5.33 -18.50 -9.34
CA LEU A 194 -5.39 -18.76 -7.90
C LEU A 194 -6.28 -19.95 -7.60
N TRP A 195 -5.68 -21.15 -7.61
CA TRP A 195 -6.38 -22.43 -7.45
C TRP A 195 -7.25 -22.53 -6.19
N ASP A 196 -6.80 -21.94 -5.08
CA ASP A 196 -7.54 -21.94 -3.81
C ASP A 196 -8.87 -21.16 -3.91
N SER A 197 -8.91 -20.12 -4.75
CA SER A 197 -10.06 -19.22 -4.88
C SER A 197 -11.11 -19.68 -5.89
N ILE A 198 -10.77 -20.61 -6.80
CA ILE A 198 -11.68 -21.07 -7.87
C ILE A 198 -12.94 -21.74 -7.31
N SER A 199 -12.81 -22.41 -6.16
CA SER A 199 -13.90 -23.16 -5.52
C SER A 199 -14.97 -22.26 -4.86
N ILE A 200 -14.71 -20.95 -4.75
CA ILE A 200 -15.57 -20.02 -4.02
C ILE A 200 -16.76 -19.60 -4.90
N SER A 201 -17.97 -19.63 -4.34
CA SER A 201 -19.18 -19.18 -5.05
C SER A 201 -19.17 -17.66 -5.27
N SER A 202 -19.73 -17.20 -6.39
CA SER A 202 -19.74 -15.76 -6.74
C SER A 202 -20.45 -14.88 -5.70
N VAL A 203 -21.49 -15.41 -5.03
CA VAL A 203 -22.18 -14.69 -3.95
C VAL A 203 -21.28 -14.53 -2.72
N SER A 204 -20.55 -15.59 -2.35
CA SER A 204 -19.58 -15.53 -1.25
C SER A 204 -18.44 -14.55 -1.57
N CYS A 205 -17.95 -14.55 -2.81
CA CYS A 205 -16.96 -13.59 -3.31
C CYS A 205 -17.48 -12.14 -3.20
N ALA A 206 -18.72 -11.87 -3.60
CA ALA A 206 -19.31 -10.53 -3.49
C ALA A 206 -19.41 -10.05 -2.04
N VAL A 207 -19.86 -10.90 -1.12
CA VAL A 207 -19.94 -10.58 0.32
C VAL A 207 -18.54 -10.34 0.90
N ARG A 208 -17.57 -11.19 0.55
CA ARG A 208 -16.17 -11.04 0.98
C ARG A 208 -15.57 -9.73 0.49
N SER A 209 -15.76 -9.41 -0.79
CA SER A 209 -15.30 -8.16 -1.39
C SER A 209 -15.93 -6.95 -0.71
N ALA A 210 -17.25 -6.93 -0.50
CA ALA A 210 -17.92 -5.84 0.20
C ALA A 210 -17.36 -5.60 1.61
N ALA A 211 -17.12 -6.67 2.37
CA ALA A 211 -16.52 -6.59 3.70
C ALA A 211 -15.08 -6.06 3.66
N VAL A 212 -14.27 -6.45 2.65
CA VAL A 212 -12.92 -5.91 2.46
C VAL A 212 -12.97 -4.41 2.13
N TYR A 213 -13.91 -3.95 1.28
CA TYR A 213 -14.07 -2.53 1.00
C TYR A 213 -14.45 -1.72 2.24
N VAL A 214 -15.38 -2.23 3.07
CA VAL A 214 -15.74 -1.60 4.34
C VAL A 214 -14.53 -1.54 5.28
N LEU A 215 -13.74 -2.62 5.35
CA LEU A 215 -12.53 -2.67 6.15
C LEU A 215 -11.53 -1.60 5.71
N VAL A 216 -11.22 -1.55 4.41
CA VAL A 216 -10.27 -0.58 3.83
C VAL A 216 -10.75 0.85 4.05
N PHE A 217 -12.05 1.10 3.91
CA PHE A 217 -12.64 2.42 4.21
C PHE A 217 -12.39 2.83 5.67
N LEU A 218 -12.65 1.93 6.63
CA LEU A 218 -12.35 2.19 8.04
C LEU A 218 -10.85 2.44 8.25
N THR A 219 -9.97 1.65 7.62
CA THR A 219 -8.52 1.88 7.66
C THR A 219 -8.15 3.28 7.20
N ILE A 220 -8.76 3.78 6.13
CA ILE A 220 -8.50 5.13 5.62
C ILE A 220 -8.94 6.18 6.65
N CYS A 221 -10.17 6.09 7.17
CA CYS A 221 -10.70 7.05 8.14
C CYS A 221 -9.87 7.12 9.42
N PHE A 222 -9.46 5.98 9.97
CA PHE A 222 -8.66 5.95 11.20
C PHE A 222 -7.20 6.35 10.96
N TYR A 223 -6.66 6.14 9.75
CA TYR A 223 -5.29 6.53 9.42
C TYR A 223 -5.11 8.06 9.25
N MET A 224 -6.20 8.80 9.03
CA MET A 224 -6.18 10.26 9.06
C MET A 224 -5.70 10.83 10.39
N ILE A 225 -6.02 10.17 11.51
CA ILE A 225 -5.80 10.71 12.85
C ILE A 225 -4.28 10.79 13.16
N PRO A 226 -3.47 9.72 12.94
CA PRO A 226 -2.02 9.81 13.06
C PRO A 226 -1.36 10.82 12.13
N ILE A 227 -1.78 10.91 10.86
CA ILE A 227 -1.23 11.89 9.91
C ILE A 227 -1.53 13.31 10.39
N SER A 228 -2.78 13.54 10.83
CA SER A 228 -3.24 14.82 11.34
C SER A 228 -2.37 15.30 12.50
N PHE A 229 -2.04 14.36 13.39
CA PHE A 229 -1.19 14.61 14.54
C PHE A 229 0.28 14.86 14.15
N VAL A 230 0.88 14.03 13.28
CA VAL A 230 2.27 14.21 12.82
C VAL A 230 2.44 15.56 12.14
N SER A 231 1.49 15.95 11.29
CA SER A 231 1.50 17.29 10.69
C SER A 231 1.33 18.39 11.74
N SER A 232 0.46 18.22 12.74
CA SER A 232 0.30 19.19 13.82
C SER A 232 1.59 19.39 14.62
N LEU A 233 2.37 18.32 14.85
CA LEU A 233 3.67 18.38 15.50
C LEU A 233 4.67 19.23 14.69
N THR A 234 4.64 19.13 13.36
CA THR A 234 5.50 19.98 12.51
C THR A 234 5.12 21.46 12.60
N THR A 235 3.85 21.78 12.85
CA THR A 235 3.38 23.17 13.06
C THR A 235 3.58 23.69 14.48
N LEU A 236 3.70 22.80 15.48
CA LEU A 236 3.85 23.13 16.90
C LEU A 236 5.17 23.83 17.23
N GLN A 237 6.21 23.63 16.42
CA GLN A 237 7.48 24.36 16.52
C GLN A 237 7.30 25.88 16.33
N ASN A 238 6.27 26.30 15.57
CA ASN A 238 5.93 27.72 15.40
C ASN A 238 5.15 28.28 16.61
N LEU A 239 4.41 27.42 17.32
CA LEU A 239 3.69 27.78 18.55
C LEU A 239 4.62 27.82 19.77
N GLU A 240 5.63 26.95 19.83
CA GLU A 240 6.67 26.94 20.87
C GLU A 240 7.42 28.29 20.93
N LYS A 241 7.66 28.90 19.77
CA LYS A 241 8.23 30.26 19.67
C LYS A 241 7.31 31.36 20.21
N SER A 242 6.00 31.15 20.17
CA SER A 242 5.01 32.17 20.53
C SER A 242 4.59 32.09 22.00
N LEU A 243 4.61 30.90 22.62
CA LEU A 243 4.14 30.68 24.00
C LEU A 243 5.01 29.63 24.76
N PRO A 244 6.12 30.04 25.40
CA PRO A 244 7.10 29.12 26.01
C PRO A 244 6.59 28.37 27.26
N PHE A 245 5.46 28.77 27.86
CA PHE A 245 4.87 28.09 29.02
C PHE A 245 4.20 26.76 28.69
N LEU A 246 3.93 26.48 27.40
CA LEU A 246 3.37 25.18 26.99
C LEU A 246 4.42 24.05 26.98
N LYS A 247 5.72 24.34 27.07
CA LYS A 247 6.81 23.34 27.02
C LYS A 247 6.60 22.10 27.90
N PRO A 248 6.38 22.22 29.22
CA PRO A 248 6.24 21.05 30.09
C PRO A 248 4.93 20.27 29.85
N ILE A 249 3.87 20.95 29.39
CA ILE A 249 2.56 20.33 29.12
C ILE A 249 2.58 19.58 27.78
N ILE A 250 3.25 20.14 26.76
CA ILE A 250 3.45 19.50 25.46
C ILE A 250 4.28 18.23 25.63
N GLU A 251 5.40 18.26 26.37
CA GLU A 251 6.25 17.06 26.55
C GLU A 251 5.54 15.91 27.29
N GLN A 252 4.64 16.19 28.25
CA GLN A 252 3.88 15.15 28.96
C GLN A 252 2.64 14.69 28.17
N CYS A 253 1.94 15.58 27.46
CA CYS A 253 0.77 15.22 26.67
C CYS A 253 1.12 14.53 25.35
N VAL A 254 2.22 14.91 24.69
CA VAL A 254 2.64 14.33 23.41
C VAL A 254 3.01 12.85 23.57
N LEU A 255 3.68 12.45 24.64
CA LEU A 255 4.01 11.04 24.89
C LEU A 255 2.75 10.17 25.10
N LEU A 256 1.76 10.67 25.86
CA LEU A 256 0.49 9.97 26.10
C LEU A 256 -0.37 9.90 24.82
N LEU A 257 -0.42 10.98 24.03
CA LEU A 257 -1.06 11.00 22.71
C LEU A 257 -0.37 10.07 21.72
N LEU A 258 0.96 10.02 21.70
CA LEU A 258 1.74 9.11 20.85
C LEU A 258 1.51 7.64 21.21
N LEU A 259 1.52 7.30 22.49
CA LEU A 259 1.24 5.94 22.96
C LEU A 259 -0.20 5.50 22.66
N THR A 260 -1.18 6.39 22.84
CA THR A 260 -2.58 6.10 22.49
C THR A 260 -2.77 5.96 20.97
N MET A 261 -2.05 6.73 20.15
CA MET A 261 -2.05 6.62 18.69
C MET A 261 -1.40 5.32 18.19
N MET A 262 -0.24 4.94 18.75
CA MET A 262 0.40 3.65 18.45
C MET A 262 -0.51 2.49 18.84
N MET A 263 -1.19 2.59 19.99
CA MET A 263 -2.17 1.59 20.43
C MET A 263 -3.38 1.56 19.50
N MET A 264 -3.87 2.70 19.01
CA MET A 264 -5.00 2.76 18.07
C MET A 264 -4.64 2.17 16.70
N MET A 265 -3.43 2.42 16.20
CA MET A 265 -2.91 1.81 14.96
C MET A 265 -2.74 0.29 15.11
N MET A 266 -2.17 -0.16 16.23
CA MET A 266 -2.08 -1.60 16.53
C MET A 266 -3.46 -2.24 16.73
N MET A 267 -4.39 -1.55 17.39
CA MET A 267 -5.76 -2.01 17.58
C MET A 267 -6.50 -2.10 16.26
N MET A 268 -6.30 -1.15 15.34
CA MET A 268 -6.87 -1.22 13.99
C MET A 268 -6.29 -2.38 13.19
N MET A 269 -4.97 -2.60 13.25
CA MET A 269 -4.33 -3.75 12.60
C MET A 269 -4.84 -5.08 13.17
N MET A 270 -5.00 -5.15 14.49
CA MET A 270 -5.61 -6.30 15.17
C MET A 270 -7.09 -6.45 14.82
N MET A 271 -7.85 -5.37 14.69
CA MET A 271 -9.26 -5.41 14.30
C MET A 271 -9.41 -5.88 12.86
N MET A 272 -8.55 -5.43 11.94
CA MET A 272 -8.49 -5.92 10.57
C MET A 272 -8.16 -7.41 10.52
N MET A 273 -7.15 -7.84 11.28
CA MET A 273 -6.73 -9.24 11.35
C MET A 273 -7.80 -10.13 12.02
N MET A 274 -8.50 -9.61 13.03
CA MET A 274 -9.59 -10.30 13.72
C MET A 274 -10.85 -10.39 12.86
N MET A 275 -11.20 -9.33 12.13
CA MET A 275 -12.31 -9.33 11.18
C MET A 275 -12.02 -10.29 10.02
N MET A 276 -10.77 -10.36 9.55
CA MET A 276 -10.31 -11.38 8.60
C MET A 276 -10.44 -12.80 9.16
N MET A 277 -10.00 -13.04 10.40
CA MET A 277 -10.18 -14.31 11.09
C MET A 277 -11.66 -14.69 11.26
N MET A 278 -12.50 -13.71 11.59
CA MET A 278 -13.96 -13.90 11.74
C MET A 278 -14.63 -14.17 10.38
N MET A 279 -14.14 -13.57 9.31
CA MET A 279 -14.61 -13.88 7.95
C MET A 279 -14.19 -15.29 7.52
N MET A 280 -12.99 -15.73 7.90
CA MET A 280 -12.52 -17.10 7.68
C MET A 280 -13.36 -18.13 8.45
N THR A 281 -13.76 -17.85 9.70
CA THR A 281 -14.68 -18.74 10.46
C THR A 281 -16.08 -18.78 9.87
N MET A 282 -16.65 -17.63 9.52
CA MET A 282 -18.02 -17.55 9.00
C MET A 282 -18.19 -18.26 7.65
N THR A 283 -17.12 -18.39 6.86
CA THR A 283 -17.15 -19.20 5.64
C THR A 283 -17.04 -20.71 5.87
N MET A 284 -16.56 -21.17 7.03
CA MET A 284 -16.41 -22.60 7.34
C MET A 284 -17.62 -23.20 8.07
N THR A 285 -18.56 -22.40 8.57
CA THR A 285 -19.70 -22.88 9.39
C THR A 285 -21.04 -22.99 8.65
N MET A 286 -21.12 -22.69 7.35
CA MET A 286 -22.34 -22.85 6.56
C MET A 286 -22.36 -24.18 5.80
N THR A 287 -22.59 -25.29 6.51
CA THR A 287 -23.01 -26.56 5.90
C THR A 287 -24.33 -27.03 6.52
N MET A 288 -25.40 -26.97 5.73
CA MET A 288 -26.76 -27.39 6.08
C MET A 288 -26.83 -28.85 6.55
N THR A 289 -27.45 -29.08 7.72
CA THR A 289 -27.85 -30.40 8.21
C THR A 289 -29.18 -30.82 7.56
N MET A 290 -29.17 -31.91 6.78
CA MET A 290 -30.40 -32.62 6.38
C MET A 290 -30.42 -33.98 7.06
N THR A 291 -31.37 -34.17 7.99
CA THR A 291 -31.72 -35.46 8.60
C THR A 291 -32.89 -36.07 7.84
N MET A 292 -32.80 -37.31 7.37
CA MET A 292 -33.98 -38.10 7.03
C MET A 292 -33.87 -39.55 7.49
N THR A 293 -34.97 -40.02 8.04
CA THR A 293 -35.21 -41.22 8.84
C THR A 293 -35.54 -42.47 8.00
N MET A 294 -35.08 -43.62 8.50
CA MET A 294 -35.25 -45.00 7.99
C MET A 294 -36.71 -45.51 8.04
N THR A 295 -37.09 -46.40 7.10
CA THR A 295 -38.07 -47.48 7.34
C THR A 295 -37.68 -48.76 6.60
N MET A 296 -37.59 -49.88 7.33
CA MET A 296 -37.33 -51.24 6.82
C MET A 296 -38.65 -52.01 6.78
N THR A 297 -38.96 -52.72 5.69
CA THR A 297 -40.04 -53.73 5.64
C THR A 297 -39.48 -55.02 5.04
N MET A 298 -39.52 -56.10 5.82
CA MET A 298 -39.17 -57.46 5.40
C MET A 298 -40.46 -58.26 5.26
N THR A 299 -40.76 -58.74 4.05
CA THR A 299 -41.84 -59.70 3.79
C THR A 299 -41.25 -60.95 3.14
N MET A 300 -41.22 -62.06 3.87
CA MET A 300 -40.86 -63.38 3.36
C MET A 300 -42.11 -64.06 2.80
N THR A 301 -42.08 -64.44 1.53
CA THR A 301 -43.07 -65.34 0.91
C THR A 301 -42.34 -66.51 0.28
N MET A 302 -42.61 -67.72 0.79
CA MET A 302 -42.10 -68.99 0.26
C MET A 302 -43.20 -69.61 -0.60
N THR A 303 -42.90 -69.86 -1.88
CA THR A 303 -43.72 -70.71 -2.76
C THR A 303 -42.81 -71.79 -3.34
N MET A 304 -43.13 -73.05 -3.07
CA MET A 304 -42.43 -74.22 -3.61
C MET A 304 -43.45 -75.12 -4.32
N THR A 305 -43.21 -75.35 -5.60
CA THR A 305 -43.94 -76.22 -6.51
C THR A 305 -43.21 -77.56 -6.63
N MET A 306 -43.98 -78.65 -6.53
CA MET A 306 -43.54 -80.04 -6.60
C MET A 306 -43.11 -80.46 -8.01
N THR A 307 -42.07 -81.28 -8.11
CA THR A 307 -41.91 -82.23 -9.24
C THR A 307 -41.32 -83.55 -8.75
N MET A 308 -42.06 -84.63 -8.99
CA MET A 308 -41.73 -86.03 -8.73
C MET A 308 -40.77 -86.60 -9.78
N THR A 309 -39.94 -87.57 -9.41
CA THR A 309 -39.67 -88.77 -10.22
C THR A 309 -39.25 -89.92 -9.30
N MET A 310 -39.80 -91.11 -9.55
CA MET A 310 -39.69 -92.33 -8.75
C MET A 310 -38.77 -93.34 -9.44
N THR A 311 -37.99 -94.09 -8.66
CA THR A 311 -37.73 -95.53 -8.92
C THR A 311 -37.31 -96.22 -7.61
N MET A 312 -37.95 -97.36 -7.33
CA MET A 312 -37.82 -98.21 -6.15
C MET A 312 -36.72 -99.28 -6.32
N THR A 313 -36.05 -99.69 -5.22
CA THR A 313 -36.18 -101.05 -4.62
C THR A 313 -35.31 -101.24 -3.36
N MET A 314 -35.99 -101.71 -2.30
CA MET A 314 -35.63 -102.40 -1.05
C MET A 314 -34.18 -102.85 -0.74
N THR A 315 -33.67 -102.57 0.47
CA THR A 315 -33.52 -103.50 1.63
C THR A 315 -32.56 -102.94 2.72
N MET A 316 -32.79 -103.38 3.96
CA MET A 316 -32.18 -102.99 5.24
C MET A 316 -30.65 -102.82 5.29
N THR A 317 -30.14 -101.83 6.04
CA THR A 317 -29.30 -101.96 7.27
C THR A 317 -28.53 -100.66 7.56
N MET A 318 -28.15 -100.54 8.84
CA MET A 318 -27.51 -99.41 9.54
C MET A 318 -26.23 -98.83 8.92
N THR A 319 -25.84 -97.70 9.52
CA THR A 319 -24.51 -97.04 9.56
C THR A 319 -24.11 -96.05 8.46
N MET A 320 -24.33 -94.77 8.80
CA MET A 320 -23.35 -93.67 8.93
C MET A 320 -22.41 -93.27 7.79
N THR A 321 -22.17 -91.95 7.82
CA THR A 321 -21.05 -91.14 7.28
C THR A 321 -21.08 -90.87 5.78
N MET A 322 -21.52 -89.65 5.39
CA MET A 322 -20.69 -88.44 5.15
C MET A 322 -20.00 -88.57 3.78
N THR A 323 -19.93 -87.59 2.87
CA THR A 323 -20.06 -86.14 2.95
C THR A 323 -19.99 -85.60 1.51
N MET A 324 -20.42 -84.35 1.33
CA MET A 324 -20.06 -83.43 0.24
C MET A 324 -20.67 -83.74 -1.14
N THR A 325 -21.08 -82.80 -1.97
CA THR A 325 -20.97 -81.34 -1.99
C THR A 325 -22.00 -80.89 -3.03
N MET A 326 -22.79 -79.85 -2.78
CA MET A 326 -23.50 -79.16 -3.87
C MET A 326 -23.33 -77.65 -3.72
N THR A 327 -22.82 -77.09 -4.80
CA THR A 327 -22.43 -75.72 -5.04
C THR A 327 -23.66 -74.84 -5.21
N MET A 328 -23.82 -73.86 -4.31
CA MET A 328 -24.77 -72.75 -4.45
C MET A 328 -24.20 -71.69 -5.37
N THR A 329 -24.90 -71.38 -6.46
CA THR A 329 -24.69 -70.16 -7.25
C THR A 329 -25.59 -69.06 -6.70
N MET A 330 -24.99 -68.11 -5.98
CA MET A 330 -25.62 -66.85 -5.58
C MET A 330 -25.37 -65.79 -6.65
N THR A 331 -26.42 -65.31 -7.31
CA THR A 331 -26.37 -64.07 -8.10
C THR A 331 -26.71 -62.90 -7.17
N MET A 332 -25.67 -62.24 -6.67
CA MET A 332 -25.76 -60.99 -5.92
C MET A 332 -25.68 -59.81 -6.89
N THR A 333 -26.79 -59.12 -7.13
CA THR A 333 -26.79 -57.75 -7.67
C THR A 333 -26.66 -56.77 -6.50
N MET A 334 -25.43 -56.36 -6.20
CA MET A 334 -25.13 -55.29 -5.24
C MET A 334 -25.01 -53.96 -5.99
N THR A 335 -26.04 -53.13 -5.93
CA THR A 335 -25.93 -51.70 -6.24
C THR A 335 -25.31 -50.98 -5.04
N MET A 336 -24.20 -50.30 -5.31
CA MET A 336 -23.32 -49.56 -4.40
C MET A 336 -24.06 -48.61 -3.44
N THR A 337 -23.50 -48.41 -2.25
CA THR A 337 -22.74 -47.18 -1.96
C THR A 337 -22.04 -47.30 -0.60
N MET A 338 -20.72 -47.23 -0.63
CA MET A 338 -19.87 -47.04 0.55
C MET A 338 -20.12 -45.66 1.16
N THR A 339 -20.54 -45.60 2.42
CA THR A 339 -20.39 -44.39 3.24
C THR A 339 -19.23 -44.59 4.20
N MET A 340 -18.08 -44.04 3.81
CA MET A 340 -16.94 -43.83 4.70
C MET A 340 -17.34 -42.83 5.80
N THR A 341 -17.35 -43.27 7.06
CA THR A 341 -17.32 -42.36 8.20
C THR A 341 -15.88 -41.89 8.40
N MET A 342 -15.58 -40.69 7.89
CA MET A 342 -14.39 -39.93 8.28
C MET A 342 -14.67 -39.24 9.62
N THR A 343 -14.07 -39.75 10.69
CA THR A 343 -13.92 -39.03 11.95
C THR A 343 -12.51 -38.44 12.00
N MET A 344 -12.34 -37.15 11.67
CA MET A 344 -11.18 -36.38 12.12
C MET A 344 -11.45 -34.86 12.21
N THR A 345 -11.01 -34.31 13.34
CA THR A 345 -10.44 -32.96 13.52
C THR A 345 -11.32 -31.73 13.29
N MET A 346 -12.31 -31.52 14.16
CA MET A 346 -12.92 -30.19 14.41
C MET A 346 -12.49 -29.56 15.74
N THR A 347 -11.58 -30.21 16.48
CA THR A 347 -11.10 -29.70 17.79
C THR A 347 -9.83 -28.88 17.66
N MET A 348 -8.91 -29.19 16.75
CA MET A 348 -7.63 -28.46 16.61
C MET A 348 -7.75 -27.10 15.93
N THR A 349 -8.68 -26.92 14.98
CA THR A 349 -8.90 -25.62 14.31
C THR A 349 -9.60 -24.63 15.25
N MET A 350 -10.61 -25.08 16.00
CA MET A 350 -11.32 -24.26 16.98
C MET A 350 -10.44 -23.91 18.19
N THR A 351 -9.62 -24.84 18.70
CA THR A 351 -8.68 -24.52 19.80
C THR A 351 -7.60 -23.55 19.38
N MET A 352 -7.00 -23.70 18.18
CA MET A 352 -5.99 -22.77 17.68
C MET A 352 -6.57 -21.38 17.43
N MET A 353 -7.79 -21.29 16.88
CA MET A 353 -8.44 -20.03 16.59
C MET A 353 -8.90 -19.30 17.85
N MET A 354 -9.45 -20.05 18.81
CA MET A 354 -9.87 -19.50 20.10
C MET A 354 -8.66 -19.14 20.96
N MET A 355 -7.57 -19.93 20.92
CA MET A 355 -6.30 -19.62 21.57
C MET A 355 -5.66 -18.37 20.95
N MET A 356 -5.69 -18.22 19.62
CA MET A 356 -5.17 -17.01 18.96
C MET A 356 -6.05 -15.79 19.27
N MET A 357 -7.39 -15.92 19.28
CA MET A 357 -8.31 -14.84 19.65
C MET A 357 -8.16 -14.44 21.13
N MET A 358 -8.02 -15.42 22.03
CA MET A 358 -7.76 -15.18 23.45
C MET A 358 -6.40 -14.54 23.65
N MET A 359 -5.34 -15.02 23.00
CA MET A 359 -4.01 -14.41 23.05
C MET A 359 -4.04 -12.97 22.55
N MET A 360 -4.76 -12.70 21.46
CA MET A 360 -4.93 -11.36 20.90
C MET A 360 -5.72 -10.45 21.85
N MET A 361 -6.83 -10.91 22.43
CA MET A 361 -7.57 -10.16 23.45
C MET A 361 -6.76 -9.94 24.74
N MET A 362 -5.91 -10.89 25.09
CA MET A 362 -5.01 -10.78 26.23
C MET A 362 -3.94 -9.72 25.98
N ILE A 363 -3.34 -9.71 24.78
CA ILE A 363 -2.40 -8.67 24.33
C ILE A 363 -3.08 -7.30 24.32
N LEU A 364 -4.33 -7.19 23.82
CA LEU A 364 -5.11 -5.95 23.86
C LEU A 364 -5.36 -5.48 25.28
N ARG A 365 -5.80 -6.38 26.19
CA ARG A 365 -5.98 -6.09 27.61
C ARG A 365 -4.68 -5.68 28.27
N LEU A 366 -3.56 -6.36 27.96
CA LEU A 366 -2.24 -6.08 28.52
C LEU A 366 -1.72 -4.71 28.07
N LEU A 367 -1.91 -4.36 26.78
CA LEU A 367 -1.59 -3.04 26.23
C LEU A 367 -2.46 -1.95 26.83
N LEU A 368 -3.77 -2.18 26.97
CA LEU A 368 -4.69 -1.25 27.67
C LEU A 368 -4.31 -1.10 29.14
N LEU A 369 -3.93 -2.18 29.83
CA LEU A 369 -3.44 -2.13 31.21
C LEU A 369 -2.12 -1.39 31.30
N LEU A 370 -1.18 -1.64 30.39
CA LEU A 370 0.09 -0.94 30.32
C LEU A 370 -0.14 0.55 30.10
N LEU A 371 -1.11 0.93 29.25
CA LEU A 371 -1.47 2.31 28.97
C LEU A 371 -2.19 2.97 30.16
N LEU A 372 -3.08 2.27 30.86
CA LEU A 372 -3.69 2.72 32.12
C LEU A 372 -2.65 2.85 33.24
N LEU A 373 -1.66 1.96 33.30
CA LEU A 373 -0.54 2.03 34.24
C LEU A 373 0.39 3.19 33.91
N LEU A 374 0.69 3.44 32.62
CA LEU A 374 1.42 4.61 32.15
C LEU A 374 0.65 5.90 32.45
N HIS A 375 -0.66 5.95 32.23
CA HIS A 375 -1.52 7.08 32.60
C HIS A 375 -1.54 7.31 34.12
N ARG A 376 -1.52 6.24 34.93
CA ARG A 376 -1.43 6.33 36.39
C ARG A 376 -0.05 6.79 36.86
N GLN A 377 1.03 6.40 36.19
CA GLN A 377 2.40 6.85 36.46
C GLN A 377 2.61 8.32 36.08
N ILE A 378 2.02 8.77 34.97
CA ILE A 378 2.06 10.18 34.52
C ILE A 378 1.13 11.05 35.39
N GLY A 379 -0.05 10.54 35.79
CA GLY A 379 -0.98 11.22 36.69
C GLY A 379 -0.45 11.36 38.13
N ALA A 380 0.43 10.46 38.58
CA ALA A 380 1.15 10.59 39.84
C ALA A 380 2.26 11.67 39.81
N CYS A 381 2.58 12.22 38.63
CA CYS A 381 3.53 13.33 38.46
C CYS A 381 2.85 14.71 38.30
N ALA A 382 1.52 14.80 38.36
CA ALA A 382 0.83 16.08 38.44
C ALA A 382 0.75 16.51 39.92
N PRO A 383 1.44 17.57 40.37
CA PRO A 383 1.26 18.06 41.72
C PRO A 383 -0.17 18.62 41.85
N HIS A 384 -0.88 18.18 42.89
CA HIS A 384 -2.12 18.81 43.34
C HIS A 384 -1.87 20.30 43.62
N VAL A 385 -2.26 21.17 42.69
CA VAL A 385 -2.33 22.63 42.88
C VAL A 385 -3.56 22.97 43.73
N HIS A 386 -3.69 22.37 44.91
CA HIS A 386 -4.66 22.78 45.94
C HIS A 386 -4.21 22.30 47.32
N ARG A 387 -3.19 22.96 47.88
CA ARG A 387 -3.05 23.36 49.30
C ARG A 387 -1.60 23.77 49.56
N GLY A 388 -1.41 25.00 50.05
CA GLY A 388 -0.09 25.61 50.24
C GLY A 388 0.76 24.90 51.30
N LEU A 389 1.64 24.00 50.86
CA LEU A 389 2.80 23.53 51.62
C LEU A 389 4.07 23.62 50.76
N PRO A 390 5.25 23.87 51.37
CA PRO A 390 6.45 24.28 50.66
C PRO A 390 7.11 23.17 49.83
N LEU A 391 7.64 23.58 48.67
CA LEU A 391 8.33 22.80 47.64
C LEU A 391 9.68 22.24 48.14
N ALA A 392 9.67 21.20 48.95
CA ALA A 392 10.89 20.47 49.30
C ALA A 392 10.59 18.99 49.62
N ALA A 393 10.28 18.19 48.60
CA ALA A 393 10.55 16.73 48.54
C ALA A 393 9.72 16.08 47.43
N CYS A 394 10.12 16.25 46.17
CA CYS A 394 9.81 15.29 45.11
C CYS A 394 10.94 15.39 44.09
N ALA A 395 12.02 14.67 44.36
CA ALA A 395 13.03 14.41 43.34
C ALA A 395 12.34 13.63 42.19
N PRO A 396 12.42 14.10 40.94
CA PRO A 396 11.93 13.31 39.82
C PRO A 396 12.73 12.00 39.74
N PRO A 397 12.10 10.87 39.35
CA PRO A 397 12.82 9.61 39.20
C PRO A 397 13.99 9.78 38.22
N ASN A 398 15.06 9.02 38.44
CA ASN A 398 16.37 9.06 37.77
C ASN A 398 16.38 8.83 36.24
N TYR A 399 15.25 8.99 35.54
CA TYR A 399 15.13 8.97 34.07
C TYR A 399 15.53 10.31 33.41
N ALA A 400 15.87 11.32 34.20
CA ALA A 400 16.25 12.67 33.74
C ALA A 400 17.71 12.82 33.26
N ARG A 401 18.52 11.75 33.24
CA ARG A 401 19.97 11.86 32.95
C ARG A 401 20.35 11.92 31.46
N ALA A 402 19.40 11.78 30.54
CA ALA A 402 19.68 11.95 29.11
C ALA A 402 18.51 12.65 28.40
N PRO A 403 18.36 13.98 28.56
CA PRO A 403 17.31 14.75 27.86
C PRO A 403 17.39 14.57 26.33
N VAL A 404 18.59 14.32 25.80
CA VAL A 404 18.83 14.02 24.38
C VAL A 404 18.28 12.64 23.98
N LEU A 405 18.39 11.62 24.83
CA LEU A 405 17.91 10.27 24.52
C LEU A 405 16.37 10.21 24.55
N ARG A 406 15.76 10.90 25.51
CA ARG A 406 14.30 11.02 25.61
C ARG A 406 13.71 11.74 24.39
N THR A 407 14.27 12.90 24.03
CA THR A 407 13.83 13.65 22.84
C THR A 407 14.07 12.87 21.54
N PHE A 408 15.15 12.11 21.45
CA PHE A 408 15.41 11.25 20.28
C PHE A 408 14.40 10.11 20.18
N ILE A 409 14.12 9.39 21.27
CA ILE A 409 13.13 8.30 21.26
C ILE A 409 11.72 8.85 20.97
N GLU A 410 11.34 9.96 21.57
CA GLU A 410 10.02 10.60 21.37
C GLU A 410 9.83 11.15 19.95
N ALA A 411 10.90 11.61 19.29
CA ALA A 411 10.85 12.17 17.93
C ALA A 411 11.15 11.17 16.81
N PHE A 412 11.69 9.99 17.09
CA PHE A 412 12.01 8.98 16.06
C PHE A 412 11.13 7.73 16.12
N LEU A 413 10.67 7.32 17.31
CA LEU A 413 9.84 6.13 17.45
C LEU A 413 8.50 6.23 16.68
N PRO A 414 7.74 7.35 16.71
CA PRO A 414 6.50 7.47 15.96
C PRO A 414 6.73 7.43 14.45
N GLN A 415 7.79 8.08 14.00
CA GLN A 415 8.18 8.19 12.59
C GLN A 415 8.61 6.82 12.07
N LEU A 416 9.39 6.06 12.86
CA LEU A 416 9.77 4.69 12.51
C LEU A 416 8.56 3.76 12.49
N ALA A 417 7.66 3.85 13.48
CA ALA A 417 6.43 3.09 13.51
C ALA A 417 5.52 3.40 12.30
N LEU A 418 5.41 4.68 11.93
CA LEU A 418 4.65 5.13 10.76
C LEU A 418 5.26 4.62 9.45
N ILE A 419 6.59 4.70 9.30
CA ILE A 419 7.32 4.17 8.13
C ILE A 419 7.14 2.66 8.03
N LEU A 420 7.29 1.93 9.13
CA LEU A 420 7.10 0.48 9.18
C LEU A 420 5.67 0.10 8.79
N PHE A 421 4.67 0.83 9.29
CA PHE A 421 3.28 0.63 8.91
C PHE A 421 3.06 0.89 7.42
N LEU A 422 3.59 2.00 6.89
CA LEU A 422 3.42 2.36 5.48
C LEU A 422 4.15 1.38 4.54
N ALA A 423 5.25 0.79 4.99
CA ALA A 423 5.98 -0.27 4.28
C ALA A 423 5.23 -1.61 4.27
N LEU A 424 4.47 -1.92 5.33
CA LEU A 424 3.66 -3.14 5.42
C LEU A 424 2.33 -3.03 4.65
N LEU A 425 1.83 -1.82 4.46
CA LEU A 425 0.50 -1.56 3.93
C LEU A 425 0.23 -2.17 2.53
N PRO A 426 1.12 -2.07 1.52
CA PRO A 426 0.88 -2.70 0.20
C PRO A 426 0.70 -4.21 0.31
N ASN A 427 1.54 -4.87 1.12
CA ASN A 427 1.47 -6.31 1.37
C ASN A 427 0.16 -6.69 2.09
N LEU A 428 -0.27 -5.86 3.04
CA LEU A 428 -1.56 -6.05 3.73
C LEU A 428 -2.74 -5.94 2.74
N LEU A 429 -2.74 -4.92 1.88
CA LEU A 429 -3.81 -4.72 0.89
C LEU A 429 -3.84 -5.82 -0.18
N LEU A 430 -2.68 -6.37 -0.54
CA LEU A 430 -2.59 -7.54 -1.41
C LEU A 430 -3.20 -8.76 -0.74
N LEU A 431 -2.83 -9.03 0.51
CA LEU A 431 -3.38 -10.13 1.30
C LEU A 431 -4.90 -10.01 1.44
N LEU A 432 -5.44 -8.82 1.73
CA LEU A 432 -6.87 -8.57 1.77
C LEU A 432 -7.55 -8.80 0.41
N SER A 433 -6.90 -8.44 -0.69
CA SER A 433 -7.43 -8.64 -2.04
C SER A 433 -7.42 -10.13 -2.44
N LEU A 434 -6.47 -10.92 -1.95
CA LEU A 434 -6.49 -12.38 -2.11
C LEU A 434 -7.67 -13.01 -1.35
N PHE A 435 -8.04 -12.47 -0.18
CA PHE A 435 -9.20 -12.94 0.59
C PHE A 435 -10.56 -12.66 -0.08
N GLU A 436 -10.63 -11.75 -1.06
CA GLU A 436 -11.87 -11.47 -1.79
C GLU A 436 -12.34 -12.68 -2.62
N GLY A 437 -11.46 -13.67 -2.88
CA GLY A 437 -11.78 -14.84 -3.70
C GLY A 437 -11.68 -14.57 -5.19
N LEU A 438 -10.75 -13.71 -5.60
CA LEU A 438 -10.46 -13.45 -7.01
C LEU A 438 -9.81 -14.67 -7.66
N SER A 439 -10.16 -14.96 -8.92
CA SER A 439 -9.71 -16.15 -9.65
C SER A 439 -8.26 -16.06 -10.16
N SER A 440 -7.72 -14.84 -10.29
CA SER A 440 -6.38 -14.59 -10.85
C SER A 440 -5.58 -13.64 -9.97
N ARG A 441 -4.26 -13.87 -9.93
CA ARG A 441 -3.29 -13.05 -9.20
C ARG A 441 -3.19 -11.66 -9.82
N SER A 442 -3.23 -11.54 -11.14
CA SER A 442 -3.27 -10.25 -11.86
C SER A 442 -4.49 -9.41 -11.47
N HIS A 443 -5.66 -10.05 -11.33
CA HIS A 443 -6.86 -9.37 -10.82
C HIS A 443 -6.71 -8.94 -9.36
N ALA A 444 -6.11 -9.78 -8.50
CA ALA A 444 -5.84 -9.44 -7.11
C ALA A 444 -4.85 -8.27 -6.96
N ILE A 445 -3.79 -8.25 -7.77
CA ILE A 445 -2.80 -7.16 -7.82
C ILE A 445 -3.49 -5.85 -8.23
N ARG A 446 -4.32 -5.87 -9.28
CA ARG A 446 -5.09 -4.69 -9.71
C ARG A 446 -6.06 -4.20 -8.63
N ALA A 447 -6.73 -5.10 -7.94
CA ALA A 447 -7.66 -4.75 -6.87
C ALA A 447 -6.90 -4.15 -5.67
N ALA A 448 -5.74 -4.71 -5.31
CA ALA A 448 -4.87 -4.20 -4.25
C ALA A 448 -4.28 -2.83 -4.58
N SER A 449 -3.78 -2.64 -5.81
CA SER A 449 -3.26 -1.37 -6.28
C SER A 449 -4.35 -0.28 -6.30
N GLY A 450 -5.57 -0.63 -6.71
CA GLY A 450 -6.72 0.29 -6.67
C GLY A 450 -7.05 0.75 -5.25
N LYS A 451 -7.09 -0.18 -4.29
CA LYS A 451 -7.29 0.14 -2.86
C LYS A 451 -6.17 1.02 -2.32
N TYR A 452 -4.92 0.73 -2.67
CA TYR A 452 -3.77 1.54 -2.26
C TYR A 452 -3.78 2.95 -2.88
N PHE A 453 -4.26 3.09 -4.12
CA PHE A 453 -4.47 4.39 -4.74
C PHE A 453 -5.51 5.24 -4.00
N TYR A 454 -6.68 4.68 -3.68
CA TYR A 454 -7.68 5.41 -2.88
C TYR A 454 -7.14 5.78 -1.50
N PHE A 455 -6.42 4.87 -0.85
CA PHE A 455 -5.77 5.14 0.43
C PHE A 455 -4.79 6.30 0.33
N THR A 456 -3.90 6.29 -0.66
CA THR A 456 -2.87 7.33 -0.83
C THR A 456 -3.47 8.68 -1.20
N VAL A 457 -4.47 8.74 -2.09
CA VAL A 457 -5.16 9.98 -2.44
C VAL A 457 -5.89 10.57 -1.23
N LEU A 458 -6.66 9.75 -0.52
CA LEU A 458 -7.41 10.24 0.64
C LEU A 458 -6.45 10.68 1.75
N ASN A 459 -5.47 9.87 2.12
CA ASN A 459 -4.62 10.19 3.28
C ASN A 459 -3.46 11.15 2.97
N VAL A 460 -2.73 10.93 1.87
CA VAL A 460 -1.52 11.72 1.56
C VAL A 460 -1.88 13.03 0.86
N PHE A 461 -2.90 13.06 0.00
CA PHE A 461 -3.31 14.29 -0.67
C PHE A 461 -4.39 15.04 0.11
N ILE A 462 -5.59 14.46 0.25
CA ILE A 462 -6.69 15.15 0.94
C ILE A 462 -6.39 15.29 2.45
N GLY A 463 -5.82 14.27 3.07
CA GLY A 463 -5.54 14.27 4.50
C GLY A 463 -4.54 15.34 4.88
N THR A 464 -3.44 15.49 4.15
CA THR A 464 -2.43 16.53 4.43
C THR A 464 -2.94 17.93 4.12
N THR A 465 -3.67 18.13 3.02
CA THR A 465 -4.28 19.43 2.69
C THR A 465 -5.29 19.86 3.74
N LEU A 466 -6.22 18.97 4.11
CA LEU A 466 -7.19 19.22 5.16
C LEU A 466 -6.49 19.47 6.50
N THR A 467 -5.55 18.62 6.89
CA THR A 467 -4.81 18.73 8.16
C THR A 467 -4.07 20.06 8.31
N SER A 468 -3.39 20.51 7.25
CA SER A 468 -2.64 21.77 7.29
C SER A 468 -3.54 22.98 7.59
N GLY A 469 -4.81 22.93 7.20
CA GLY A 469 -5.81 23.96 7.51
C GLY A 469 -6.71 23.62 8.70
N LEU A 470 -6.86 22.34 9.09
CA LEU A 470 -7.95 21.81 9.92
C LEU A 470 -8.01 22.46 11.30
N PHE A 471 -6.87 22.67 11.94
CA PHE A 471 -6.83 23.21 13.31
C PHE A 471 -7.26 24.69 13.35
N GLN A 472 -7.04 25.44 12.27
CA GLN A 472 -7.55 26.80 12.13
C GLN A 472 -9.00 26.79 11.61
N ALA A 473 -9.30 25.85 10.71
CA ALA A 473 -10.61 25.65 10.11
C ALA A 473 -11.69 25.28 11.11
N ILE A 474 -11.45 24.31 11.99
CA ILE A 474 -12.48 23.80 12.91
C ILE A 474 -13.02 24.92 13.80
N LYS A 475 -12.14 25.79 14.31
CA LYS A 475 -12.56 26.95 15.11
C LYS A 475 -13.40 27.92 14.29
N GLN A 476 -12.97 28.24 13.06
CA GLN A 476 -13.67 29.17 12.18
C GLN A 476 -14.97 28.59 11.58
N ILE A 477 -15.05 27.29 11.35
CA ILE A 477 -16.21 26.60 10.78
C ILE A 477 -17.33 26.46 11.81
N VAL A 478 -16.97 26.24 13.09
CA VAL A 478 -17.92 26.24 14.21
C VAL A 478 -18.52 27.63 14.40
N ASP A 479 -17.70 28.69 14.24
CA ASP A 479 -18.16 30.07 14.41
C ASP A 479 -18.87 30.62 13.16
N HIS A 480 -18.43 30.26 11.94
CA HIS A 480 -18.96 30.74 10.66
C HIS A 480 -18.91 29.67 9.54
N PRO A 481 -20.01 28.93 9.27
CA PRO A 481 -20.01 27.84 8.28
C PRO A 481 -19.84 28.30 6.82
N THR A 482 -20.09 29.57 6.51
CA THR A 482 -19.89 30.14 5.16
C THR A 482 -18.42 30.43 4.85
N ALA A 483 -17.55 30.50 5.86
CA ALA A 483 -16.12 30.79 5.68
C ALA A 483 -15.29 29.59 5.19
N VAL A 484 -15.92 28.41 5.03
CA VAL A 484 -15.25 27.18 4.56
C VAL A 484 -14.61 27.38 3.19
N VAL A 485 -15.30 28.07 2.27
CA VAL A 485 -14.82 28.29 0.89
C VAL A 485 -13.59 29.19 0.88
N ASP A 486 -13.61 30.26 1.67
CA ASP A 486 -12.49 31.19 1.79
C ASP A 486 -11.28 30.54 2.48
N LEU A 487 -11.54 29.66 3.46
CA LEU A 487 -10.49 28.92 4.13
C LEU A 487 -9.86 27.85 3.24
N LEU A 488 -10.64 27.13 2.43
CA LEU A 488 -10.10 26.21 1.43
C LEU A 488 -9.29 26.97 0.36
N GLY A 489 -9.82 28.10 -0.11
CA GLY A 489 -9.16 28.94 -1.12
C GLY A 489 -7.82 29.51 -0.66
N SER A 490 -7.66 29.78 0.64
CA SER A 490 -6.40 30.27 1.21
C SER A 490 -5.44 29.14 1.64
N SER A 491 -5.94 27.96 2.00
CA SER A 491 -5.13 26.83 2.49
C SER A 491 -4.52 25.98 1.36
N LEU A 492 -5.25 25.78 0.26
CA LEU A 492 -4.78 24.94 -0.85
C LEU A 492 -3.46 25.46 -1.47
N PRO A 493 -3.31 26.76 -1.81
CA PRO A 493 -2.04 27.26 -2.35
C PRO A 493 -0.86 27.10 -1.39
N GLN A 494 -1.09 27.21 -0.08
CA GLN A 494 -0.03 27.06 0.94
C GLN A 494 0.48 25.61 1.01
N ALA A 495 -0.40 24.63 0.81
CA ALA A 495 -0.01 23.22 0.78
C ALA A 495 0.85 22.85 -0.45
N ALA A 496 0.86 23.67 -1.51
CA ALA A 496 1.64 23.38 -2.71
C ALA A 496 3.16 23.25 -2.44
N THR A 497 3.71 24.09 -1.56
CA THR A 497 5.15 24.05 -1.22
C THR A 497 5.55 22.71 -0.57
N PHE A 498 4.65 22.12 0.24
CA PHE A 498 4.83 20.78 0.79
C PHE A 498 4.87 19.72 -0.32
N PHE A 499 3.91 19.75 -1.26
CA PHE A 499 3.87 18.78 -2.36
C PHE A 499 5.02 18.92 -3.36
N ILE A 500 5.50 20.14 -3.63
CA ILE A 500 6.69 20.36 -4.46
C ILE A 500 7.91 19.72 -3.78
N SER A 501 8.06 19.89 -2.46
CA SER A 501 9.14 19.26 -1.67
C SER A 501 9.01 17.74 -1.65
N TYR A 502 7.78 17.22 -1.51
CA TYR A 502 7.48 15.78 -1.55
C TYR A 502 7.86 15.15 -2.91
N ILE A 503 7.46 15.77 -4.02
CA ILE A 503 7.80 15.31 -5.37
C ILE A 503 9.31 15.42 -5.60
N SER A 504 9.95 16.51 -5.14
CA SER A 504 11.41 16.68 -5.26
C SER A 504 12.17 15.58 -4.52
N LEU A 505 11.73 15.21 -3.32
CA LEU A 505 12.31 14.12 -2.55
C LEU A 505 12.11 12.77 -3.26
N LYS A 506 10.89 12.50 -3.76
CA LYS A 506 10.59 11.27 -4.52
C LYS A 506 11.42 11.17 -5.79
N PHE A 507 11.54 12.26 -6.54
CA PHE A 507 12.36 12.33 -7.74
C PHE A 507 13.85 12.13 -7.42
N LEU A 508 14.42 12.87 -6.47
CA LEU A 508 15.86 12.82 -6.22
C LEU A 508 16.25 11.56 -5.44
N VAL A 509 15.70 11.38 -4.25
CA VAL A 509 16.10 10.27 -3.37
C VAL A 509 15.46 8.96 -3.81
N GLY A 510 14.18 8.97 -4.19
CA GLY A 510 13.47 7.77 -4.68
C GLY A 510 14.13 7.18 -5.92
N ALA A 511 14.43 8.00 -6.93
CA ALA A 511 15.16 7.55 -8.13
C ALA A 511 16.52 6.92 -7.79
N GLY A 512 17.28 7.54 -6.88
CA GLY A 512 18.56 6.98 -6.44
C GLY A 512 18.43 5.62 -5.75
N LEU A 513 17.42 5.45 -4.90
CA LEU A 513 17.14 4.19 -4.20
C LEU A 513 16.64 3.09 -5.14
N GLU A 514 15.78 3.43 -6.10
CA GLU A 514 15.30 2.47 -7.11
C GLU A 514 16.43 2.03 -8.04
N LEU A 515 17.29 2.95 -8.49
CA LEU A 515 18.42 2.62 -9.34
C LEU A 515 19.45 1.72 -8.63
N THR A 516 19.73 2.00 -7.35
CA THR A 516 20.66 1.19 -6.53
C THR A 516 20.11 -0.16 -6.10
N ARG A 517 18.78 -0.37 -6.17
CA ARG A 517 18.10 -1.62 -5.76
C ARG A 517 18.59 -2.14 -4.40
N LEU A 518 18.64 -1.27 -3.39
CA LEU A 518 19.20 -1.61 -2.07
C LEU A 518 18.48 -2.81 -1.42
N VAL A 519 17.15 -2.88 -1.52
CA VAL A 519 16.36 -3.96 -0.89
C VAL A 519 16.74 -5.34 -1.45
N PRO A 520 16.67 -5.60 -2.78
CA PRO A 520 17.16 -6.85 -3.34
C PRO A 520 18.63 -7.13 -3.04
N LEU A 521 19.48 -6.09 -3.01
CA LEU A 521 20.92 -6.26 -2.77
C LEU A 521 21.21 -6.74 -1.35
N VAL A 522 20.56 -6.14 -0.34
CA VAL A 522 20.69 -6.56 1.06
C VAL A 522 20.11 -7.96 1.25
N LEU A 523 18.92 -8.23 0.69
CA LEU A 523 18.27 -9.55 0.79
C LEU A 523 19.11 -10.65 0.15
N PHE A 524 19.70 -10.40 -1.02
CA PHE A 524 20.56 -11.38 -1.69
C PHE A 524 21.79 -11.72 -0.84
N HIS A 525 22.51 -10.72 -0.34
CA HIS A 525 23.70 -10.97 0.49
C HIS A 525 23.34 -11.60 1.84
N ALA A 526 22.22 -11.19 2.45
CA ALA A 526 21.72 -11.81 3.68
C ALA A 526 21.32 -13.28 3.47
N ASN A 527 20.54 -13.57 2.42
CA ASN A 527 20.13 -14.94 2.10
C ASN A 527 21.31 -15.81 1.68
N ARG A 528 22.28 -15.25 0.94
CA ARG A 528 23.51 -15.94 0.58
C ARG A 528 24.33 -16.31 1.81
N TRP A 529 24.35 -15.43 2.82
CA TRP A 529 25.08 -15.66 4.06
C TRP A 529 24.36 -16.64 5.00
N LEU A 530 23.02 -16.54 5.13
CA LEU A 530 22.23 -17.30 6.10
C LEU A 530 21.69 -18.64 5.56
N LEU A 531 21.18 -18.66 4.31
CA LEU A 531 20.29 -19.70 3.81
C LEU A 531 20.89 -20.54 2.68
N CYS A 532 21.67 -19.94 1.78
CA CYS A 532 22.11 -20.62 0.55
C CYS A 532 23.26 -21.59 0.83
N ARG A 533 23.00 -22.90 0.71
CA ARG A 533 24.05 -23.95 0.82
C ARG A 533 24.29 -24.66 -0.50
N THR A 534 23.28 -24.75 -1.36
CA THR A 534 23.33 -25.46 -2.65
C THR A 534 23.26 -24.48 -3.84
N GLN A 535 23.66 -24.94 -5.03
CA GLN A 535 23.55 -24.12 -6.26
C GLN A 535 22.10 -23.75 -6.64
N PRO A 536 21.09 -24.62 -6.43
CA PRO A 536 19.69 -24.24 -6.56
C PRO A 536 19.28 -23.10 -5.62
N ASP A 537 19.61 -23.19 -4.33
CA ASP A 537 19.29 -22.12 -3.37
C ASP A 537 19.89 -20.77 -3.80
N LEU A 538 21.13 -20.82 -4.30
CA LEU A 538 21.78 -19.63 -4.85
C LEU A 538 21.02 -19.10 -6.07
N ARG A 539 20.60 -19.97 -6.99
CA ARG A 539 19.81 -19.59 -8.19
C ARG A 539 18.48 -18.93 -7.82
N ASP A 540 17.78 -19.46 -6.84
CA ASP A 540 16.52 -18.89 -6.37
C ASP A 540 16.74 -17.55 -5.67
N ALA A 541 17.86 -17.38 -4.96
CA ALA A 541 18.17 -16.13 -4.24
C ALA A 541 18.41 -14.91 -5.15
N TRP A 542 18.90 -15.08 -6.39
CA TRP A 542 19.07 -13.96 -7.35
C TRP A 542 18.01 -13.91 -8.45
N LYS A 543 17.03 -14.83 -8.46
CA LYS A 543 15.94 -14.81 -9.43
C LYS A 543 15.20 -13.47 -9.33
N PRO A 544 15.08 -12.70 -10.43
CA PRO A 544 14.40 -11.42 -10.39
C PRO A 544 12.92 -11.66 -10.11
N GLY A 545 12.38 -10.94 -9.12
CA GLY A 545 10.95 -10.88 -8.89
C GLY A 545 10.24 -10.09 -9.99
N GLU A 546 8.93 -10.28 -10.08
CA GLU A 546 8.06 -9.44 -10.90
C GLU A 546 8.09 -7.98 -10.39
N PRO A 547 7.92 -6.98 -11.28
CA PRO A 547 7.75 -5.60 -10.86
C PRO A 547 6.54 -5.46 -9.93
N ASP A 548 6.74 -4.81 -8.79
CA ASP A 548 5.69 -4.67 -7.75
C ASP A 548 4.66 -3.61 -8.15
N TYR A 549 3.72 -3.98 -9.01
CA TYR A 549 2.65 -3.09 -9.46
C TYR A 549 1.71 -2.62 -8.34
N VAL A 550 1.70 -3.29 -7.18
CA VAL A 550 0.81 -2.93 -6.06
C VAL A 550 1.22 -1.59 -5.45
N SER A 551 2.52 -1.37 -5.27
CA SER A 551 3.06 -0.13 -4.69
C SER A 551 3.46 0.89 -5.76
N LEU A 552 4.03 0.41 -6.86
CA LEU A 552 4.63 1.22 -7.91
C LEU A 552 3.58 2.09 -8.64
N LEU A 553 2.50 1.48 -9.14
CA LEU A 553 1.49 2.18 -9.94
C LEU A 553 0.75 3.26 -9.11
N PRO A 554 0.23 2.98 -7.90
CA PRO A 554 -0.46 4.01 -7.12
C PRO A 554 0.46 5.15 -6.68
N GLY A 555 1.74 4.86 -6.43
CA GLY A 555 2.74 5.88 -6.11
C GLY A 555 2.91 6.91 -7.22
N ASP A 556 2.93 6.47 -8.48
CA ASP A 556 3.06 7.33 -9.66
C ASP A 556 1.75 8.05 -10.00
N LEU A 557 0.61 7.36 -9.84
CA LEU A 557 -0.71 7.97 -10.03
C LEU A 557 -0.99 9.06 -8.99
N LEU A 558 -0.46 8.95 -7.75
CA LEU A 558 -0.53 10.02 -6.76
C LEU A 558 0.21 11.27 -7.25
N VAL A 559 1.42 11.12 -7.78
CA VAL A 559 2.19 12.25 -8.33
C VAL A 559 1.47 12.87 -9.53
N ALA A 560 0.86 12.05 -10.40
CA ALA A 560 0.06 12.53 -11.51
C ALA A 560 -1.17 13.32 -11.02
N THR A 561 -1.85 12.83 -9.98
CA THR A 561 -3.00 13.50 -9.36
C THR A 561 -2.59 14.85 -8.76
N LEU A 562 -1.47 14.90 -8.03
CA LEU A 562 -0.93 16.15 -7.48
C LEU A 562 -0.57 17.15 -8.59
N ALA A 563 0.11 16.69 -9.65
CA ALA A 563 0.47 17.53 -10.77
C ALA A 563 -0.77 18.11 -11.47
N LEU A 564 -1.81 17.31 -11.70
CA LEU A 564 -3.06 17.76 -12.32
C LEU A 564 -3.82 18.76 -11.44
N CYS A 565 -3.96 18.47 -10.14
CA CYS A 565 -4.68 19.35 -9.22
C CYS A 565 -3.97 20.69 -9.01
N TYR A 566 -2.64 20.68 -8.90
CA TYR A 566 -1.86 21.89 -8.63
C TYR A 566 -1.32 22.59 -9.88
N ALA A 567 -1.47 22.02 -11.09
CA ALA A 567 -1.00 22.61 -12.34
C ALA A 567 -1.41 24.08 -12.52
N VAL A 568 -2.66 24.39 -12.14
CA VAL A 568 -3.26 25.73 -12.28
C VAL A 568 -3.08 26.56 -11.00
N ILE A 569 -3.15 25.93 -9.83
CA ILE A 569 -3.06 26.62 -8.52
C ILE A 569 -1.63 27.10 -8.22
N SER A 570 -0.65 26.23 -8.45
CA SER A 570 0.77 26.49 -8.24
C SER A 570 1.58 25.85 -9.38
N PRO A 571 1.73 26.56 -10.51
CA PRO A 571 2.38 26.05 -11.72
C PRO A 571 3.80 25.53 -11.52
N LEU A 572 4.49 25.98 -10.46
CA LEU A 572 5.85 25.57 -10.15
C LEU A 572 5.97 24.05 -9.86
N ILE A 573 4.87 23.36 -9.54
CA ILE A 573 4.89 21.89 -9.36
C ILE A 573 5.24 21.11 -10.65
N LEU A 574 4.93 21.69 -11.81
CA LEU A 574 5.04 21.03 -13.12
C LEU A 574 6.48 20.64 -13.52
N PRO A 575 7.52 21.51 -13.41
CA PRO A 575 8.89 21.10 -13.72
C PRO A 575 9.39 19.96 -12.83
N PHE A 576 9.04 19.94 -11.55
CA PHE A 576 9.41 18.85 -10.64
C PHE A 576 8.69 17.55 -10.98
N ALA A 577 7.40 17.61 -11.31
CA ALA A 577 6.65 16.46 -11.78
C ALA A 577 7.15 15.92 -13.14
N ALA A 578 7.56 16.80 -14.06
CA ALA A 578 8.16 16.40 -15.33
C ALA A 578 9.50 15.69 -15.13
N ALA A 579 10.36 16.23 -14.25
CA ALA A 579 11.63 15.59 -13.87
C ALA A 579 11.41 14.22 -13.23
N TYR A 580 10.39 14.10 -12.36
CA TYR A 580 9.97 12.82 -11.77
C TYR A 580 9.61 11.79 -12.83
N PHE A 581 8.62 12.08 -13.69
CA PHE A 581 8.15 11.11 -14.70
C PHE A 581 9.23 10.78 -15.73
N LEU A 582 10.07 11.73 -16.12
CA LEU A 582 11.20 11.47 -17.02
C LEU A 582 12.19 10.48 -16.39
N THR A 583 12.56 10.73 -15.14
CA THR A 583 13.55 9.89 -14.43
C THR A 583 12.97 8.51 -14.16
N GLN A 584 11.72 8.42 -13.73
CA GLN A 584 11.02 7.17 -13.49
C GLN A 584 10.87 6.34 -14.78
N TRP A 585 10.53 6.99 -15.89
CA TRP A 585 10.49 6.34 -17.20
C TRP A 585 11.86 5.76 -17.60
N LEU A 586 12.94 6.50 -17.39
CA LEU A 586 14.31 6.05 -17.70
C LEU A 586 14.75 4.88 -16.81
N ILE A 587 14.53 4.97 -15.51
CA ILE A 587 14.95 3.95 -14.53
C ILE A 587 14.15 2.67 -14.73
N MET A 588 12.82 2.76 -14.85
CA MET A 588 11.99 1.59 -15.07
C MET A 588 12.34 0.91 -16.39
N LYS A 589 12.58 1.68 -17.46
CA LYS A 589 13.01 1.12 -18.75
C LYS A 589 14.37 0.43 -18.64
N ASN A 590 15.31 0.96 -17.84
CA ASN A 590 16.57 0.27 -17.56
C ASN A 590 16.35 -1.04 -16.80
N GLN A 591 15.53 -1.01 -15.74
CA GLN A 591 15.25 -2.18 -14.92
C GLN A 591 14.58 -3.27 -15.77
N LEU A 592 13.51 -2.97 -16.50
CA LEU A 592 12.80 -3.95 -17.33
C LEU A 592 13.69 -4.66 -18.37
N MET A 593 14.74 -4.00 -18.87
CA MET A 593 15.66 -4.61 -19.83
C MET A 593 16.72 -5.51 -19.18
N GLN A 594 17.12 -5.20 -17.93
CA GLN A 594 18.27 -5.82 -17.27
C GLN A 594 17.86 -6.84 -16.20
N VAL A 595 16.74 -6.56 -15.54
CA VAL A 595 16.13 -7.23 -14.40
C VAL A 595 14.77 -7.74 -14.78
#